data_AF-A0A5N3VD60-F1
#
_entry.id   AF-A0A5N3VD60-F1
#
_cell.length_a   1.000
_cell.length_b   1.000
_cell.length_c   1.000
_cell.angle_alpha   90.00
_cell.angle_beta   90.00
_cell.angle_gamma   90.00
#
_symmetry.space_group_name_H-M   'P 1'
#
loop_
_entity.id
_entity.type
_entity.pdbx_description
1 polymer ?
#
loop_
_entity_poly.entity_id
_entity_poly.type
_entity_poly.pdbx_seq_one_letter_code
_entity_poly.pdbx_strand_id
1 'polypeptide(L)'
;MLSIFSCSAGHTLSSAVAMHLTSFRFELVIVWRIEIDEQGKVLPKLDLLTKVPLRALELDKNRVIETAPLSFRTLLGVLGIEATLESLIKSLCTEESS
;
A
#
# COMPACT_ATOMS: atom_id res chain seq x y z
N MET A 1 -5.60 12.38 3.27
CA MET A 1 -4.71 13.40 2.68
C MET A 1 -3.90 12.73 1.57
N LEU A 2 -3.76 13.37 0.40
CA LEU A 2 -2.95 12.86 -0.72
C LEU A 2 -1.59 13.56 -0.68
N SER A 3 -0.51 12.79 -0.68
CA SER A 3 0.86 13.34 -0.68
C SER A 3 1.63 12.79 -1.87
N ILE A 4 2.31 13.67 -2.61
CA ILE A 4 3.16 13.31 -3.76
C ILE A 4 4.61 13.56 -3.36
N PHE A 5 5.45 12.54 -3.48
CA PHE A 5 6.88 12.63 -3.25
C PHE A 5 7.61 12.29 -4.56
N SER A 6 8.51 13.16 -5.01
CA SER A 6 9.37 12.88 -6.16
C SER A 6 10.82 12.78 -5.69
N CYS A 7 11.48 11.66 -6.01
CA CYS A 7 12.89 11.44 -5.74
C CYS A 7 13.59 11.15 -7.08
N SER A 8 14.64 11.90 -7.38
CA SER A 8 15.53 11.65 -8.52
C SER A 8 16.82 11.03 -8.00
N ALA A 9 17.06 9.77 -8.36
CA ALA A 9 18.34 9.10 -8.15
C ALA A 9 18.81 8.57 -9.51
N GLY A 10 19.71 9.28 -10.19
CA GLY A 10 20.20 8.92 -11.52
C GLY A 10 19.17 9.14 -12.65
N HIS A 11 19.14 8.23 -13.64
CA HIS A 11 18.23 8.29 -14.81
C HIS A 11 16.78 7.89 -14.50
N THR A 12 16.48 7.41 -13.28
CA THR A 12 15.14 6.96 -12.90
C THR A 12 14.41 8.08 -12.15
N LEU A 13 13.35 8.61 -12.77
CA LEU A 13 12.37 9.45 -12.09
C LEU A 13 11.42 8.55 -11.30
N SER A 14 11.54 8.54 -9.97
CA SER A 14 10.59 7.85 -9.11
C SER A 14 9.64 8.85 -8.46
N SER A 15 8.37 8.78 -8.84
CA SER A 15 7.29 9.52 -8.17
C SER A 15 6.47 8.55 -7.34
N ALA A 16 6.32 8.84 -6.05
CA ALA A 16 5.54 8.08 -5.10
C ALA A 16 4.29 8.89 -4.72
N VAL A 17 3.10 8.33 -4.97
CA VAL A 17 1.83 8.89 -4.48
C VAL A 17 1.40 8.09 -3.26
N ALA A 18 1.24 8.76 -2.12
CA ALA A 18 0.72 8.16 -0.90
C ALA A 18 -0.75 8.56 -0.70
N MET A 19 -1.63 7.55 -0.67
CA MET A 19 -3.02 7.71 -0.28
C MET A 19 -3.19 7.33 1.18
N HIS A 20 -3.54 8.31 2.02
CA HIS A 20 -3.86 8.08 3.42
C HIS A 20 -5.37 7.96 3.60
N LEU A 21 -5.83 6.76 3.94
CA LEU A 21 -7.20 6.49 4.38
C LEU A 21 -7.20 6.44 5.91
N THR A 22 -7.78 7.45 6.53
CA THR A 22 -7.92 7.57 7.98
C THR A 22 -9.30 7.10 8.39
N SER A 23 -9.39 5.90 8.97
CA SER A 23 -10.54 5.49 9.78
C SER A 23 -10.20 5.68 11.26
N PHE A 24 -11.20 5.65 12.15
CA PHE A 24 -10.99 5.84 13.60
C PHE A 24 -10.02 4.82 14.23
N ARG A 25 -9.72 3.70 13.55
CA ARG A 25 -8.96 2.57 14.12
C ARG A 25 -7.65 2.21 13.42
N PHE A 26 -7.38 2.73 12.23
CA PHE A 26 -6.15 2.42 11.48
C PHE A 26 -5.87 3.46 10.38
N GLU A 27 -4.60 3.55 10.01
CA GLU A 27 -4.11 4.35 8.88
C GLU A 27 -3.64 3.39 7.78
N LEU A 28 -4.30 3.44 6.62
CA LEU A 28 -3.86 2.69 5.45
C LEU A 28 -3.08 3.64 4.53
N VAL A 29 -1.81 3.28 4.26
CA VAL A 29 -0.92 4.03 3.35
C VAL A 29 -0.60 3.17 2.14
N ILE A 30 -1.24 3.50 1.02
CA ILE A 30 -0.95 2.88 -0.27
C ILE A 30 0.04 3.77 -1.01
N VAL A 31 1.17 3.20 -1.44
CA VAL A 31 2.20 3.91 -2.19
C VAL A 31 2.20 3.46 -3.63
N TRP A 32 1.93 4.39 -4.53
CA TRP A 32 2.09 4.19 -5.97
C TRP A 32 3.43 4.74 -6.40
N ARG A 33 4.38 3.86 -6.72
CA ARG A 33 5.66 4.22 -7.32
C ARG A 33 5.55 4.15 -8.84
N ILE A 34 5.96 5.22 -9.50
CA ILE A 34 6.17 5.23 -10.94
C ILE A 34 7.66 4.98 -11.13
N GLU A 35 8.00 3.87 -11.76
CA GLU A 35 9.38 3.56 -12.17
C GLU A 35 9.49 3.68 -13.69
N ILE A 36 10.64 4.09 -14.19
CA ILE A 36 10.93 4.10 -15.62
C ILE A 36 12.10 3.14 -15.83
N ASP A 37 11.90 2.11 -16.67
CA ASP A 37 12.98 1.19 -17.00
C ASP A 37 13.99 1.81 -17.98
N GLU A 38 15.07 1.09 -18.26
CA GLU A 38 16.14 1.55 -19.14
C GLU A 38 15.68 1.79 -20.59
N GLN A 39 14.54 1.23 -20.98
CA GLN A 39 13.93 1.43 -22.30
C GLN A 39 12.94 2.59 -22.31
N GLY A 40 12.76 3.30 -21.18
CA GLY A 40 11.80 4.39 -21.04
C GLY A 40 10.37 3.93 -20.77
N LYS A 41 10.15 2.63 -20.50
CA LYS A 41 8.82 2.11 -20.17
C LYS A 41 8.44 2.52 -18.76
N VAL A 42 7.25 3.07 -18.62
CA VAL A 42 6.67 3.39 -17.31
C VAL A 42 6.11 2.12 -16.67
N LEU A 43 6.65 1.75 -15.51
CA LEU A 43 6.23 0.64 -14.68
C LEU A 43 5.57 1.16 -13.40
N PRO A 44 4.23 1.20 -13.34
CA PRO A 44 3.53 1.53 -12.11
C PRO A 44 3.63 0.35 -11.13
N LYS A 45 4.17 0.59 -9.94
CA LYS A 45 4.20 -0.35 -8.83
C LYS A 45 3.38 0.19 -7.67
N LEU A 46 2.35 -0.56 -7.31
CA LEU A 46 1.56 -0.30 -6.11
C LEU A 46 2.08 -1.16 -4.97
N ASP A 47 2.32 -0.56 -3.81
CA ASP A 47 2.80 -1.26 -2.63
C ASP A 47 2.06 -0.80 -1.38
N LEU A 48 1.99 -1.69 -0.40
CA LEU A 48 1.35 -1.43 0.89
C LEU A 48 2.43 -1.10 1.93
N LEU A 49 2.36 0.08 2.54
CA LEU A 49 3.20 0.41 3.68
C LEU A 49 2.45 0.14 4.98
N THR A 50 2.93 -0.84 5.73
CA THR A 50 2.41 -1.17 7.06
C THR A 50 3.09 -0.32 8.13
N LYS A 51 2.58 0.90 8.34
CA LYS A 51 2.97 1.71 9.51
C LYS A 51 2.15 1.28 10.71
N VAL A 52 2.79 0.63 11.67
CA VAL A 52 2.14 0.16 12.91
C VAL A 52 2.92 0.68 14.12
N PRO A 53 2.24 1.21 15.16
CA PRO A 53 2.90 1.58 16.41
C PRO A 53 3.64 0.39 17.03
N LEU A 54 4.80 0.63 17.65
CA LEU A 54 5.66 -0.43 18.21
C LEU A 54 4.90 -1.39 19.16
N ARG A 55 3.99 -0.85 19.98
CA ARG A 55 3.15 -1.65 20.90
C ARG A 55 2.19 -2.59 20.19
N ALA A 56 1.69 -2.21 19.01
CA ALA A 56 0.84 -3.07 18.20
C ALA A 56 1.68 -4.11 17.43
N LEU A 57 2.94 -3.80 17.12
CA LEU A 57 3.88 -4.78 16.56
C LEU A 57 4.20 -5.90 17.56
N GLU A 58 4.29 -5.61 18.86
CA GLU A 58 4.45 -6.64 19.91
C GLU A 58 3.28 -7.64 19.95
N LEU A 59 2.10 -7.24 19.46
CA LEU A 59 0.92 -8.09 19.36
C LEU A 59 0.87 -8.91 18.07
N ASP A 60 1.72 -8.63 17.08
CA ASP A 60 1.79 -9.33 15.80
C ASP A 60 2.55 -10.66 15.90
N LYS A 61 1.97 -11.62 16.62
CA LYS A 61 2.57 -12.94 16.85
C LYS A 61 2.77 -13.74 15.56
N ASN A 62 2.01 -13.43 14.51
CA ASN A 62 1.99 -14.16 13.26
C ASN A 62 2.79 -13.47 12.15
N ARG A 63 3.48 -12.37 12.44
CA ARG A 63 4.24 -11.57 11.46
C ARG A 63 3.38 -11.15 10.26
N VAL A 64 2.11 -10.86 10.52
CA VAL A 64 1.16 -10.37 9.52
C VAL A 64 1.64 -9.04 8.95
N ILE A 65 2.26 -8.20 9.78
CA ILE A 65 2.75 -6.88 9.36
C ILE A 65 3.92 -7.00 8.36
N GLU A 66 4.82 -7.97 8.56
CA GLU A 66 5.95 -8.24 7.66
C GLU A 66 5.48 -8.84 6.32
N THR A 67 4.48 -9.72 6.38
CA THR A 67 4.00 -10.46 5.20
C THR A 67 2.94 -9.72 4.40
N ALA A 68 2.23 -8.75 5.01
CA ALA A 68 1.15 -7.99 4.39
C ALA A 68 1.52 -7.33 3.04
N PRO A 69 2.70 -6.70 2.85
CA PRO A 69 3.08 -6.16 1.54
C PRO A 69 3.16 -7.24 0.44
N LEU A 70 3.62 -8.44 0.78
CA LEU A 70 3.67 -9.55 -0.17
C LEU A 70 2.28 -10.05 -0.51
N SER A 71 1.44 -10.29 0.50
CA SER A 71 0.04 -10.71 0.30
C SER A 71 -0.76 -9.71 -0.53
N PHE A 72 -0.53 -8.41 -0.31
CA PHE A 72 -1.12 -7.34 -1.11
C PHE A 72 -0.72 -7.43 -2.59
N ARG A 73 0.57 -7.65 -2.89
CA ARG A 73 1.04 -7.85 -4.27
C ARG A 73 0.43 -9.09 -4.92
N THR A 74 0.26 -10.17 -4.17
CA THR A 74 -0.45 -11.36 -4.66
C THR A 74 -1.89 -11.03 -5.03
N LEU A 75 -2.62 -10.31 -4.17
CA LEU A 75 -3.99 -9.88 -4.45
C LEU A 75 -4.07 -9.00 -5.70
N LEU A 76 -3.15 -8.04 -5.88
CA LEU A 76 -3.07 -7.22 -7.08
C LEU A 76 -2.91 -8.07 -8.34
N GLY A 77 -2.08 -9.12 -8.29
CA GLY A 77 -1.88 -10.04 -9.42
C GLY A 77 -3.10 -10.89 -9.74
N VAL A 78 -3.92 -11.23 -8.74
CA VAL A 78 -5.10 -12.11 -8.90
C VAL A 78 -6.36 -11.31 -9.27
N LEU A 79 -6.60 -10.19 -8.59
CA LEU A 79 -7.85 -9.42 -8.69
C LEU A 79 -7.70 -8.16 -9.56
N GLY A 80 -6.48 -7.69 -9.80
CA GLY A 80 -6.24 -6.36 -10.36
C GLY A 80 -6.39 -5.25 -9.33
N ILE A 81 -6.08 -4.02 -9.74
CA ILE A 81 -5.96 -2.85 -8.85
C ILE A 81 -7.30 -2.50 -8.20
N GLU A 82 -8.34 -2.27 -9.00
CA GLU A 82 -9.64 -1.79 -8.52
C GLU A 82 -10.29 -2.75 -7.51
N ALA A 83 -10.43 -4.02 -7.89
CA ALA A 83 -11.03 -5.04 -7.04
C ALA A 83 -10.22 -5.31 -5.77
N THR A 84 -8.88 -5.22 -5.83
CA THR A 84 -8.03 -5.34 -4.63
C THR A 84 -8.30 -4.21 -3.65
N LEU A 85 -8.32 -2.96 -4.12
CA LEU A 85 -8.57 -1.79 -3.27
C LEU A 85 -9.98 -1.82 -2.68
N GLU A 86 -10.99 -2.14 -3.50
CA GLU A 86 -12.36 -2.27 -3.03
C GLU A 86 -12.49 -3.35 -1.96
N SER A 87 -11.86 -4.52 -2.16
CA SER A 87 -11.88 -5.63 -1.20
C SER A 87 -11.20 -5.27 0.12
N LEU A 88 -10.07 -4.56 0.07
CA LEU A 88 -9.37 -4.07 1.26
C LEU A 88 -10.20 -3.06 2.03
N ILE A 89 -10.77 -2.07 1.33
CA ILE A 89 -11.62 -1.06 1.95
C ILE A 89 -12.82 -1.75 2.61
N LYS A 90 -13.49 -2.68 1.93
CA LYS A 90 -14.61 -3.44 2.50
C LYS A 90 -14.21 -4.23 3.75
N SER A 91 -13.08 -4.93 3.71
CA SER A 91 -12.57 -5.73 4.84
C SER A 91 -12.21 -4.88 6.06
N LEU A 92 -11.70 -3.67 5.81
CA LEU A 92 -11.27 -2.74 6.84
C LEU A 92 -12.42 -1.86 7.37
N CYS A 93 -13.41 -1.58 6.53
CA CYS A 93 -14.61 -0.81 6.83
C CYS A 93 -15.82 -1.69 7.13
N THR A 94 -15.64 -2.97 7.51
CA THR A 94 -16.75 -3.76 8.04
C THR A 94 -17.32 -3.04 9.26
N GLU A 95 -18.46 -2.39 9.06
CA GLU A 95 -19.36 -1.98 10.13
C GLU A 95 -19.63 -3.25 10.95
N GLU A 96 -19.31 -3.21 12.24
CA GLU A 96 -19.87 -4.15 13.22
C GLU A 96 -21.37 -3.87 13.29
N SER A 97 -22.14 -4.29 12.28
CA SER A 97 -23.59 -4.42 12.42
C SER A 97 -23.82 -5.65 13.30
N SER A 98 -24.07 -5.32 14.57
CA SER A 98 -24.35 -6.21 15.71
C SER A 98 -25.35 -7.33 15.42
#